data_AF-A0A1H3Z3D0-F1
#
_entry.id   AF-A0A1H3Z3D0-F1
#
_cell.length_a   1.000
_cell.length_b   1.000
_cell.length_c   1.000
_cell.angle_alpha   90.00
_cell.angle_beta   90.00
_cell.angle_gamma   90.00
#
_symmetry.space_group_name_H-M   'P 1'
#
loop_
_entity.id
_entity.type
_entity.pdbx_description
1 polymer ?
#
loop_
_entity_poly.entity_id
_entity_poly.type
_entity_poly.pdbx_seq_one_letter_code
_entity_poly.pdbx_strand_id
1 'polypeptide(L)'
;MLRFVFVKETIVALSPSGGVIVLEDEKILLTVKEFARVSGLGETCIRNLAHVEGFPALKNGRKVLIHRRAADKWLEEQACHAGTAV
;
A
#
# COMPACT_ATOMS: atom_id res chain seq x y z
N MET A 1 12.16 26.12 6.78
CA MET A 1 13.49 25.49 6.63
C MET A 1 13.29 23.98 6.81
N LEU A 2 13.48 23.19 5.75
CA LEU A 2 13.30 21.73 5.76
C LEU A 2 14.57 21.07 6.32
N ARG A 3 14.40 20.08 7.21
CA ARG A 3 15.51 19.31 7.78
C ARG A 3 15.47 17.88 7.23
N PHE A 4 16.57 17.44 6.64
CA PHE A 4 16.70 16.12 6.05
C PHE A 4 17.50 15.20 6.99
N VAL A 5 17.04 13.96 7.17
CA VAL A 5 17.75 12.92 7.92
C VAL A 5 17.92 11.70 7.03
N PHE A 6 19.14 11.18 6.94
CA PHE A 6 19.47 9.96 6.20
C PHE A 6 19.45 8.75 7.13
N VAL A 7 18.62 7.75 6.83
CA VAL A 7 18.61 6.46 7.55
C VAL A 7 18.81 5.32 6.57
N LYS A 8 19.95 4.65 6.69
CA LYS A 8 20.44 3.50 5.91
C LYS A 8 20.55 3.73 4.39
N GLU A 9 19.47 4.11 3.71
CA GLU A 9 19.41 4.56 2.30
C GLU A 9 18.25 5.53 2.00
N THR A 10 17.42 5.90 3.00
CA THR A 10 16.20 6.70 2.80
C THR A 10 16.40 8.16 3.24
N ILE A 11 15.95 9.11 2.42
CA ILE A 11 15.88 10.54 2.75
C ILE A 11 14.53 10.83 3.40
N VAL A 12 14.55 11.14 4.69
CA VAL A 12 13.36 11.58 5.43
C VAL A 12 13.38 13.10 5.50
N ALA A 13 12.38 13.76 4.93
CA ALA A 13 12.20 15.21 5.06
C ALA A 13 11.21 15.49 6.20
N LEU A 14 11.65 16.23 7.21
CA LEU A 14 10.81 16.65 8.32
C LEU A 14 10.29 18.08 8.06
N SER A 15 8.96 18.22 8.00
CA SER A 15 8.30 19.52 7.99
C SER A 15 8.38 20.19 9.37
N PRO A 16 8.53 21.54 9.46
CA PRO A 16 8.51 22.27 10.74
C PRO A 16 7.24 22.06 11.57
N SER A 17 6.14 21.63 10.94
CA SER A 17 4.85 21.31 11.57
C SER A 17 4.71 19.86 12.05
N GLY A 18 5.80 19.08 12.07
CA GLY A 18 5.81 17.71 12.62
C GLY A 18 5.37 16.60 11.65
N GLY A 19 5.16 16.93 10.37
CA GLY A 19 4.88 15.94 9.33
C GLY A 19 6.16 15.29 8.80
N VAL A 20 6.20 13.95 8.80
CA VAL A 20 7.23 13.15 8.13
C VAL A 20 6.84 13.01 6.66
N ILE A 21 7.67 13.49 5.74
CA ILE A 21 7.49 13.29 4.30
C ILE A 21 8.53 12.29 3.84
N VAL A 22 8.08 11.05 3.59
CA VAL A 22 8.94 9.97 3.08
C VAL A 22 8.99 10.13 1.56
N LEU A 23 10.15 10.55 1.04
CA LEU A 23 10.43 10.59 -0.39
C LEU A 23 11.00 9.24 -0.81
N GLU A 24 10.17 8.21 -0.77
CA GLU A 24 10.51 6.91 -1.37
C GLU A 24 9.98 6.89 -2.80
N ASP A 25 10.82 6.43 -3.74
CA ASP A 25 10.43 6.05 -5.11
C ASP A 25 9.53 4.81 -5.02
N GLU A 26 8.37 4.97 -4.40
CA GLU A 26 7.45 3.88 -4.15
C GLU A 26 6.80 3.50 -5.47
N LYS A 27 7.14 2.31 -5.96
CA LYS A 27 6.47 1.70 -7.10
C LYS A 27 4.96 1.81 -6.90
N ILE A 28 4.30 2.47 -7.85
CA ILE A 28 2.85 2.65 -7.87
C ILE A 28 2.15 1.29 -7.93
N LEU A 29 2.73 0.35 -8.68
CA LEU A 29 2.26 -1.01 -8.85
C LEU A 29 3.20 -1.99 -8.14
N LEU A 30 2.62 -2.82 -7.28
CA LEU A 30 3.31 -3.86 -6.52
C LEU A 30 2.90 -5.24 -7.02
N THR A 31 3.84 -6.16 -7.09
CA THR A 31 3.50 -7.58 -7.25
C THR A 31 2.81 -8.10 -6.00
N VAL A 32 2.13 -9.26 -6.10
CA VAL A 32 1.52 -9.96 -4.96
C VAL A 32 2.52 -10.11 -3.79
N LYS A 33 3.76 -10.46 -4.09
CA LYS A 33 4.81 -10.67 -3.08
C LYS A 33 5.28 -9.37 -2.42
N GLU A 34 5.39 -8.30 -3.20
CA GLU A 34 5.73 -6.97 -2.65
C GLU A 34 4.57 -6.45 -1.78
N PHE A 35 3.33 -6.56 -2.25
CA PHE A 35 2.16 -6.14 -1.48
C PHE A 35 1.96 -6.96 -0.20
N ALA A 36 2.27 -8.26 -0.21
CA ALA A 36 2.26 -9.11 0.98
C ALA A 36 3.21 -8.60 2.08
N ARG A 37 4.40 -8.14 1.68
CA ARG A 37 5.39 -7.58 2.62
C ARG A 37 4.94 -6.27 3.24
N VAL A 38 4.27 -5.41 2.46
CA VAL A 38 3.82 -4.09 2.92
C VAL A 38 2.55 -4.19 3.76
N SER A 39 1.56 -4.97 3.32
CA SER A 39 0.26 -5.12 4.01
C SER A 39 0.30 -6.10 5.18
N GLY A 40 1.31 -6.97 5.28
CA GLY A 40 1.37 -8.05 6.25
C GLY A 40 0.43 -9.23 5.95
N LEU A 41 -0.30 -9.20 4.83
CA LEU A 41 -1.19 -10.26 4.41
C LEU A 41 -0.43 -11.39 3.70
N GLY A 42 -0.93 -12.62 3.84
CA GLY A 42 -0.40 -13.77 3.11
C GLY A 42 -0.63 -13.67 1.60
N GLU A 43 0.30 -14.16 0.79
CA GLU A 43 0.20 -14.12 -0.68
C GLU A 43 -1.08 -14.79 -1.21
N THR A 44 -1.52 -15.89 -0.59
CA THR A 44 -2.78 -16.58 -0.95
C THR A 44 -3.99 -15.69 -0.72
N CYS A 45 -4.03 -14.97 0.41
CA CYS A 45 -5.10 -14.02 0.71
C CYS A 45 -5.14 -12.92 -0.36
N ILE A 46 -3.99 -12.36 -0.71
CA ILE A 46 -3.90 -11.32 -1.74
C ILE A 46 -4.33 -11.82 -3.12
N ARG A 47 -3.97 -13.07 -3.48
CA ARG A 47 -4.47 -13.67 -4.73
C ARG A 47 -5.98 -13.77 -4.73
N ASN A 48 -6.58 -14.18 -3.61
CA ASN A 48 -8.04 -14.23 -3.48
C ASN A 48 -8.67 -12.83 -3.56
N LEU A 49 -8.07 -11.83 -2.92
CA LEU A 49 -8.49 -10.43 -3.01
C LEU A 49 -8.44 -9.91 -4.45
N ALA A 50 -7.45 -10.33 -5.25
CA ALA A 50 -7.38 -9.97 -6.67
C ALA A 50 -8.52 -10.53 -7.54
N HIS A 51 -9.36 -11.41 -6.99
CA HIS A 51 -10.60 -11.88 -7.61
C HIS A 51 -11.85 -11.18 -7.06
N VAL A 52 -11.73 -10.42 -5.96
CA VAL A 52 -12.83 -9.64 -5.39
C VAL A 52 -13.13 -8.45 -6.31
N GLU A 53 -14.40 -8.24 -6.60
CA GLU A 53 -14.84 -7.12 -7.42
C GLU A 53 -14.48 -5.79 -6.75
N GLY A 54 -13.96 -4.86 -7.54
CA GLY A 54 -13.52 -3.55 -7.04
C GLY A 54 -12.14 -3.56 -6.36
N PHE A 55 -11.49 -4.71 -6.17
CA PHE A 55 -10.12 -4.73 -5.68
C PHE A 55 -9.16 -4.12 -6.72
N PRO A 56 -8.29 -3.17 -6.34
CA PRO A 56 -7.47 -2.39 -7.27
C PRO A 56 -6.23 -3.16 -7.77
N ALA A 57 -6.50 -4.24 -8.51
CA ALA A 57 -5.51 -5.07 -9.16
C ALA A 57 -5.65 -5.02 -10.69
N LEU A 58 -4.50 -4.97 -11.36
CA LEU A 58 -4.34 -5.07 -12.80
C LEU A 58 -3.80 -6.46 -13.14
N LYS A 59 -4.48 -7.15 -14.06
CA LYS A 59 -3.99 -8.42 -14.62
C LYS A 59 -3.15 -8.10 -15.86
N ASN A 60 -1.85 -8.29 -15.76
CA ASN A 60 -0.92 -8.22 -16.89
C ASN A 60 -0.52 -9.64 -17.30
N GLY A 61 -1.34 -10.24 -18.17
CA GLY A 61 -1.23 -11.64 -18.56
C GLY A 61 -1.39 -12.58 -17.36
N ARG A 62 -0.34 -13.31 -17.00
CA ARG A 62 -0.32 -14.23 -15.84
C ARG A 62 0.01 -13.52 -14.52
N LYS A 63 0.45 -12.26 -14.56
CA LYS A 63 0.88 -11.51 -13.37
C LYS A 63 -0.25 -10.62 -12.86
N VAL A 64 -0.37 -10.54 -11.54
CA VAL A 64 -1.25 -9.59 -10.85
C VAL A 64 -0.38 -8.47 -10.27
N LEU A 65 -0.73 -7.24 -10.62
CA LEU A 65 -0.11 -6.01 -10.12
C LEU A 65 -1.15 -5.24 -9.32
N ILE A 66 -0.78 -4.76 -8.15
CA ILE A 66 -1.68 -4.15 -7.17
C ILE A 66 -1.30 -2.69 -7.05
N HIS A 67 -2.26 -1.80 -7.23
CA HIS A 67 -2.01 -0.38 -7.08
C HIS A 67 -1.95 -0.02 -5.60
N ARG A 68 -0.77 0.34 -5.09
CA ARG A 68 -0.52 0.51 -3.65
C ARG A 68 -1.54 1.44 -2.97
N ARG A 69 -1.60 2.71 -3.38
CA ARG A 69 -2.46 3.72 -2.76
C ARG A 69 -3.96 3.38 -2.84
N ALA A 70 -4.39 2.79 -3.94
CA ALA A 70 -5.79 2.41 -4.11
C ALA A 70 -6.13 1.20 -3.24
N ALA A 71 -5.21 0.23 -3.12
CA ALA A 71 -5.40 -0.95 -2.28
C ALA A 71 -5.46 -0.57 -0.79
N ASP A 72 -4.61 0.36 -0.35
CA ASP A 72 -4.66 0.88 1.02
C ASP A 72 -6.02 1.54 1.32
N LYS A 73 -6.50 2.40 0.42
CA LYS A 73 -7.83 3.03 0.54
C LYS A 73 -8.96 2.00 0.55
N TRP A 74 -8.89 1.01 -0.33
CA TRP A 74 -9.87 -0.06 -0.39
C TRP A 74 -9.93 -0.86 0.92
N LEU A 75 -8.77 -1.19 1.50
CA LEU A 75 -8.71 -1.89 2.79
C LEU A 75 -9.29 -1.04 3.94
N GLU A 76 -9.04 0.26 3.95
CA GLU A 76 -9.64 1.20 4.91
C GLU A 76 -11.17 1.23 4.81
N GLU A 77 -11.71 1.27 3.57
CA GLU A 77 -13.15 1.21 3.32
C GLU A 77 -13.77 -0.11 3.82
N GLN A 78 -13.11 -1.25 3.58
CA GLN A 78 -13.57 -2.55 4.09
C GLN A 78 -13.56 -2.62 5.62
N ALA A 79 -12.54 -2.04 6.27
CA ALA A 79 -12.46 -2.01 7.73
C ALA A 79 -13.60 -1.20 8.36
N CYS A 80 -13.97 -0.07 7.75
CA CYS A 80 -15.09 0.76 8.19
C CYS A 80 -16.44 0.02 8.07
N HIS A 81 -16.63 -0.76 7.00
CA HIS A 81 -17.88 -1.50 6.78
C HIS A 81 -18.07 -2.68 7.76
N ALA A 82 -16.97 -3.30 8.23
CA ALA A 82 -17.01 -4.37 9.21
C ALA A 82 -17.46 -3.91 10.62
N GLY A 83 -17.44 -2.59 10.90
CA GLY A 83 -17.90 -2.03 12.16
C GLY A 83 -19.43 -1.82 12.27
N THR A 84 -20.19 -2.04 11.19
CA THR A 84 -21.67 -1.92 11.18
C THR A 84 -22.34 -3.28 11.36
N ALA A 85 -21.81 -4.12 12.27
CA ALA A 85 -22.56 -5.27 12.76
C ALA A 85 -23.61 -4.75 13.77
N VAL A 86 -24.87 -4.99 13.40
CA VAL A 86 -26.12 -4.78 14.16
C VAL A 86 -26.08 -5.24 15.61
#